data_AF-A0A7S1CRY3-F1
#
_entry.id   AF-A0A7S1CRY3-F1
#
_cell.length_a   1.000
_cell.length_b   1.000
_cell.length_c   1.000
_cell.angle_alpha   90.00
_cell.angle_beta   90.00
_cell.angle_gamma   90.00
#
_symmetry.space_group_name_H-M   'P 1'
#
loop_
_entity.id
_entity.type
_entity.pdbx_description
1 polymer ?
#
loop_
_entity_poly.entity_id
_entity_poly.type
_entity_poly.pdbx_seq_one_letter_code
_entity_poly.pdbx_strand_id
1 'polypeptide(L)'
;LAPAGPPPGGSSRWGAARGGMGAAAGFGAGSEPGGYGGPGDGSPPEKPKPSRMRRYTMHSNPALWNSAAAVEAAGWEAAQDPQRNWEMNELRQKLSEMNQSVRVADENLLHHEGGVGGAGGGSGYGSGGGGMGGYGSGGGGAGGYDDDGYGGYGGYGGYDDGFVQREAEIDPARLKITEGYLWKKSEGRFGGRKWRKFWFKLEHVVLYYYRKEGETKPKGQIVLDANCQVERTDVHHKNPNVKFTFDIIERDNTRINLYAELHDECERWIETVDYVVQQCNKALDAPAPDPFRELGVKPPLDPEEIARKKDEASKHTAFGPGLFEAVRGEPCQFVIQANDDYDNPATTGGLDFKVTLENSELHFDMEVIDNDDGTYTVEYVPTRVGDYTLSVTLNDEDIYGSPFHPVVVPAPTSAAHCVCVGEGAEVADAGVTNQFKIVARDQFAGHRGTGGDTFTVEITGPATPHPVVDNGDGTYTVKYDLNVKIEELATGGLPTLQISIELANEDFAYPRPIKGSPICPRVRLPLSTFAA
;
A
#
# COMPACT_ATOMS: atom_id res chain seq x y z
N LEU A 1 20.95 71.17 -34.80
CA LEU A 1 20.21 71.49 -36.04
C LEU A 1 19.63 70.20 -36.60
N ALA A 2 18.33 69.96 -36.39
CA ALA A 2 17.52 69.07 -37.25
C ALA A 2 17.07 69.87 -38.50
N PRO A 3 16.37 69.34 -39.53
CA PRO A 3 15.15 68.49 -39.49
C PRO A 3 15.13 67.37 -40.58
N ALA A 4 14.13 66.53 -40.85
CA ALA A 4 12.68 66.36 -40.59
C ALA A 4 12.34 64.84 -40.79
N GLY A 5 11.47 64.14 -40.04
CA GLY A 5 9.98 64.21 -39.93
C GLY A 5 9.31 63.19 -40.88
N PRO A 6 8.13 62.54 -40.61
CA PRO A 6 7.02 62.89 -39.69
C PRO A 6 6.42 61.72 -38.82
N PRO A 7 5.33 61.96 -38.03
CA PRO A 7 4.84 61.12 -36.90
C PRO A 7 3.33 60.67 -37.05
N PRO A 8 2.48 60.48 -36.00
CA PRO A 8 2.43 59.43 -34.95
C PRO A 8 1.01 58.80 -34.67
N GLY A 9 0.95 57.76 -33.80
CA GLY A 9 -0.07 57.65 -32.71
C GLY A 9 -1.19 56.59 -32.79
N GLY A 10 -1.48 55.91 -31.66
CA GLY A 10 -2.83 55.40 -31.33
C GLY A 10 -2.95 54.00 -30.69
N SER A 11 -3.25 53.96 -29.39
CA SER A 11 -3.66 52.80 -28.56
C SER A 11 -5.01 52.18 -28.92
N SER A 12 -5.29 50.90 -28.61
CA SER A 12 -6.49 50.44 -27.89
C SER A 12 -6.62 48.89 -27.78
N ARG A 13 -7.56 48.50 -26.91
CA ARG A 13 -7.80 47.26 -26.16
C ARG A 13 -9.13 46.62 -26.65
N TRP A 14 -9.47 45.42 -26.17
CA TRP A 14 -10.74 44.66 -26.33
C TRP A 14 -10.86 43.83 -27.62
N GLY A 15 -11.55 42.69 -27.69
CA GLY A 15 -12.44 42.01 -26.74
C GLY A 15 -13.20 40.89 -27.47
N ALA A 16 -13.71 39.94 -26.69
CA ALA A 16 -14.60 38.86 -27.12
C ALA A 16 -15.96 39.38 -27.64
N ALA A 17 -16.65 38.59 -28.47
CA ALA A 17 -18.09 38.72 -28.67
C ALA A 17 -18.75 37.39 -29.04
N ARG A 18 -19.78 37.06 -28.26
CA ARG A 18 -20.86 36.09 -28.51
C ARG A 18 -21.95 36.71 -29.40
N GLY A 19 -22.83 35.85 -29.91
CA GLY A 19 -24.27 36.13 -30.09
C GLY A 19 -24.78 35.91 -31.52
N GLY A 20 -25.92 35.27 -31.79
CA GLY A 20 -27.00 34.78 -30.92
C GLY A 20 -28.22 34.29 -31.74
N MET A 21 -29.26 33.83 -31.01
CA MET A 21 -30.72 33.75 -31.31
C MET A 21 -31.20 33.00 -32.57
N GLY A 22 -32.32 32.26 -32.58
CA GLY A 22 -33.36 32.02 -31.58
C GLY A 22 -34.48 31.09 -32.13
N ALA A 23 -35.41 30.72 -31.24
CA ALA A 23 -36.83 30.29 -31.44
C ALA A 23 -37.16 29.13 -32.42
N ALA A 24 -38.23 28.33 -32.30
CA ALA A 24 -39.23 27.97 -31.29
C ALA A 24 -40.08 26.80 -31.86
N ALA A 25 -40.74 26.02 -30.96
CA ALA A 25 -41.89 25.10 -31.19
C ALA A 25 -41.67 23.89 -32.12
N GLY A 26 -42.23 22.69 -31.90
CA GLY A 26 -43.22 22.16 -30.96
C GLY A 26 -43.92 20.96 -31.62
N PHE A 27 -44.23 19.92 -30.84
CA PHE A 27 -45.16 18.79 -31.12
C PHE A 27 -44.82 17.88 -32.33
N GLY A 28 -45.02 16.56 -32.31
CA GLY A 28 -45.57 15.61 -31.35
C GLY A 28 -45.83 14.27 -32.05
N ALA A 29 -45.80 13.20 -31.25
CA ALA A 29 -46.62 11.97 -31.32
C ALA A 29 -46.53 10.95 -32.48
N GLY A 30 -46.43 9.68 -32.04
CA GLY A 30 -47.07 8.49 -32.63
C GLY A 30 -46.23 7.76 -33.69
N SER A 31 -46.14 6.44 -33.75
CA SER A 31 -46.95 5.37 -33.15
C SER A 31 -46.42 4.02 -33.68
N GLU A 32 -46.31 3.00 -32.82
CA GLU A 32 -46.38 1.57 -33.22
C GLU A 32 -47.82 1.24 -33.67
N PRO A 33 -48.11 0.20 -34.50
CA PRO A 33 -48.07 -1.25 -34.13
C PRO A 33 -47.54 -2.13 -35.29
N GLY A 34 -47.26 -3.43 -35.25
CA GLY A 34 -47.68 -4.59 -34.46
C GLY A 34 -48.07 -5.72 -35.44
N GLY A 35 -47.71 -6.99 -35.16
CA GLY A 35 -48.53 -8.14 -35.60
C GLY A 35 -47.89 -9.37 -36.28
N TYR A 36 -47.66 -10.41 -35.48
CA TYR A 36 -48.04 -11.84 -35.63
C TYR A 36 -47.69 -12.73 -36.85
N GLY A 37 -47.09 -13.92 -36.54
CA GLY A 37 -47.34 -15.20 -37.23
C GLY A 37 -46.18 -16.23 -37.17
N GLY A 38 -46.28 -17.31 -36.37
CA GLY A 38 -45.43 -18.53 -36.45
C GLY A 38 -46.10 -19.66 -37.27
N PRO A 39 -45.74 -20.97 -37.15
CA PRO A 39 -44.51 -21.64 -36.68
C PRO A 39 -44.01 -22.81 -37.61
N GLY A 40 -42.87 -23.43 -37.24
CA GLY A 40 -42.41 -24.78 -37.67
C GLY A 40 -41.40 -24.79 -38.84
N ASP A 41 -40.46 -25.71 -38.99
CA ASP A 41 -39.93 -26.84 -38.21
C ASP A 41 -38.60 -27.23 -38.93
N GLY A 42 -37.64 -27.88 -38.24
CA GLY A 42 -36.55 -28.64 -38.89
C GLY A 42 -35.18 -27.98 -39.09
N SER A 43 -34.26 -28.22 -38.15
CA SER A 43 -32.79 -28.25 -38.36
C SER A 43 -32.38 -29.56 -39.09
N PRO A 44 -31.15 -29.74 -39.64
CA PRO A 44 -29.93 -28.93 -39.46
C PRO A 44 -29.19 -28.53 -40.77
N PRO A 45 -28.27 -27.54 -40.71
CA PRO A 45 -27.56 -27.06 -41.89
C PRO A 45 -26.30 -27.86 -42.23
N GLU A 46 -26.17 -28.20 -43.51
CA GLU A 46 -24.93 -28.61 -44.17
C GLU A 46 -23.96 -27.43 -44.33
N LYS A 47 -22.66 -27.71 -44.20
CA LYS A 47 -21.55 -26.77 -44.35
C LYS A 47 -21.45 -26.21 -45.79
N PRO A 48 -21.19 -24.89 -45.97
CA PRO A 48 -20.60 -24.39 -47.19
C PRO A 48 -19.17 -23.86 -46.99
N LYS A 49 -18.29 -24.24 -47.93
CA LYS A 49 -16.95 -23.70 -48.18
C LYS A 49 -17.01 -22.30 -48.85
N PRO A 50 -15.90 -21.55 -48.88
CA PRO A 50 -15.86 -20.13 -48.52
C PRO A 50 -16.07 -19.15 -49.68
N SER A 51 -16.67 -18.00 -49.38
CA SER A 51 -16.81 -16.84 -50.27
C SER A 51 -15.87 -15.69 -49.88
N ARG A 52 -15.04 -15.32 -50.86
CA ARG A 52 -14.19 -14.13 -51.02
C ARG A 52 -14.57 -12.90 -50.16
N MET A 53 -13.61 -12.43 -49.37
CA MET A 53 -13.53 -11.02 -48.92
C MET A 53 -12.30 -10.32 -49.51
N ARG A 54 -12.47 -9.03 -49.76
CA ARG A 54 -11.57 -8.12 -50.48
C ARG A 54 -10.27 -7.86 -49.69
N ARG A 55 -9.14 -7.94 -50.38
CA ARG A 55 -7.81 -7.53 -49.89
C ARG A 55 -7.70 -6.00 -49.88
N TYR A 56 -7.46 -5.42 -48.72
CA TYR A 56 -6.79 -4.12 -48.58
C TYR A 56 -5.27 -4.37 -48.58
N THR A 57 -4.56 -3.77 -49.51
CA THR A 57 -3.10 -3.74 -49.59
C THR A 57 -2.56 -2.62 -48.70
N MET A 58 -1.86 -2.97 -47.62
CA MET A 58 -0.87 -2.09 -46.98
C MET A 58 0.51 -2.43 -47.57
N HIS A 59 1.23 -1.42 -48.03
CA HIS A 59 2.59 -1.54 -48.52
C HIS A 59 3.55 -1.83 -47.37
N SER A 60 4.14 -3.03 -47.34
CA SER A 60 5.24 -3.39 -46.45
C SER A 60 6.58 -2.90 -47.02
N ASN A 61 7.33 -2.14 -46.21
CA ASN A 61 8.66 -1.62 -46.51
C ASN A 61 9.72 -2.76 -46.47
N PRO A 62 10.48 -3.06 -47.54
CA PRO A 62 11.43 -4.17 -47.59
C PRO A 62 12.69 -4.03 -46.70
N ALA A 63 12.92 -2.88 -46.07
CA ALA A 63 14.13 -2.63 -45.25
C ALA A 63 14.11 -3.28 -43.86
N LEU A 64 12.94 -3.64 -43.34
CA LEU A 64 12.79 -4.18 -41.98
C LEU A 64 13.06 -5.70 -41.90
N TRP A 65 12.99 -6.42 -43.01
CA TRP A 65 13.25 -7.86 -43.04
C TRP A 65 14.74 -8.20 -43.15
N ASN A 66 15.54 -7.33 -43.77
CA ASN A 66 16.99 -7.52 -43.86
C ASN A 66 17.73 -7.17 -42.55
N SER A 67 17.10 -6.41 -41.64
CA SER A 67 17.67 -6.05 -40.34
C SER A 67 17.37 -7.09 -39.25
N ALA A 68 16.18 -7.69 -39.24
CA ALA A 68 15.85 -8.76 -38.31
C ALA A 68 16.72 -10.02 -38.50
N ALA A 69 16.99 -10.40 -39.76
CA ALA A 69 17.87 -11.53 -40.07
C ALA A 69 19.36 -11.26 -39.74
N ALA A 70 19.80 -10.00 -39.76
CA ALA A 70 21.16 -9.61 -39.37
C ALA A 70 21.35 -9.60 -37.85
N VAL A 71 20.31 -9.28 -37.09
CA VAL A 71 20.33 -9.30 -35.60
C VAL A 71 20.30 -10.74 -35.07
N GLU A 72 19.52 -11.64 -35.68
CA GLU A 72 19.54 -13.06 -35.30
C GLU A 72 20.87 -13.75 -35.66
N ALA A 73 21.50 -13.38 -36.78
CA ALA A 73 22.83 -13.90 -37.14
C ALA A 73 23.94 -13.38 -36.20
N ALA A 74 23.89 -12.11 -35.78
CA ALA A 74 24.83 -11.53 -34.81
C ALA A 74 24.66 -12.11 -33.39
N GLY A 75 23.42 -12.48 -33.01
CA GLY A 75 23.14 -13.15 -31.73
C GLY A 75 23.72 -14.57 -31.63
N TRP A 76 23.84 -15.27 -32.76
CA TRP A 76 24.44 -16.61 -32.82
C TRP A 76 25.99 -16.58 -32.82
N GLU A 77 26.62 -15.59 -33.45
CA GLU A 77 28.08 -15.41 -33.39
C GLU A 77 28.55 -14.93 -32.00
N ALA A 78 27.77 -14.06 -31.33
CA ALA A 78 28.09 -13.58 -29.98
C ALA A 78 27.99 -14.67 -28.88
N ALA A 79 27.26 -15.76 -29.13
CA ALA A 79 27.15 -16.90 -28.23
C ALA A 79 28.36 -17.86 -28.30
N GLN A 80 29.24 -17.70 -29.31
CA GLN A 80 30.43 -18.53 -29.52
C GLN A 80 31.75 -17.81 -29.17
N ASP A 81 31.70 -16.62 -28.57
CA ASP A 81 32.89 -15.89 -28.12
C ASP A 81 33.54 -16.61 -26.91
N PRO A 82 34.73 -17.25 -27.07
CA PRO A 82 35.38 -17.99 -26.01
C PRO A 82 35.82 -17.11 -24.83
N GLN A 83 36.05 -15.82 -25.07
CA GLN A 83 36.57 -14.90 -24.06
C GLN A 83 35.45 -14.45 -23.11
N ARG A 84 34.25 -14.19 -23.65
CA ARG A 84 33.06 -13.83 -22.87
C ARG A 84 32.52 -15.02 -22.03
N ASN A 85 32.62 -16.24 -22.55
CA ASN A 85 32.30 -17.44 -21.80
C ASN A 85 33.30 -17.74 -20.68
N TRP A 86 34.58 -17.37 -20.86
CA TRP A 86 35.59 -17.49 -19.81
C TRP A 86 35.33 -16.49 -18.67
N GLU A 87 35.05 -15.23 -18.99
CA GLU A 87 34.70 -14.19 -17.99
C GLU A 87 33.42 -14.53 -17.22
N MET A 88 32.40 -15.08 -17.89
CA MET A 88 31.16 -15.53 -17.25
C MET A 88 31.37 -16.74 -16.33
N ASN A 89 32.29 -17.65 -16.66
CA ASN A 89 32.64 -18.76 -15.77
C ASN A 89 33.47 -18.29 -14.57
N GLU A 90 34.36 -17.30 -14.76
CA GLU A 90 35.11 -16.70 -13.66
C GLU A 90 34.18 -15.97 -12.68
N LEU A 91 33.19 -15.23 -13.18
CA LEU A 91 32.17 -14.58 -12.35
C LEU A 91 31.30 -15.59 -11.59
N ARG A 92 30.91 -16.70 -12.23
CA ARG A 92 30.16 -17.79 -11.58
C ARG A 92 31.00 -18.47 -10.49
N GLN A 93 32.30 -18.63 -10.71
CA GLN A 93 33.21 -19.17 -9.71
C GLN A 93 33.37 -18.23 -8.52
N LYS A 94 33.57 -16.94 -8.76
CA LYS A 94 33.64 -15.90 -7.70
C LYS A 94 32.35 -15.80 -6.90
N LEU A 95 31.18 -15.91 -7.56
CA LEU A 95 29.89 -15.93 -6.88
C LEU A 95 29.71 -17.18 -6.00
N SER A 96 30.19 -18.34 -6.46
CA SER A 96 30.18 -19.58 -5.68
C SER A 96 31.10 -19.51 -4.45
N GLU A 97 32.30 -18.92 -4.61
CA GLU A 97 33.26 -18.73 -3.51
C GLU A 97 32.72 -17.75 -2.47
N MET A 98 32.07 -16.67 -2.91
CA MET A 98 31.41 -15.70 -2.04
C MET A 98 30.24 -16.36 -1.27
N ASN A 99 29.40 -17.14 -1.94
CA ASN A 99 28.31 -17.88 -1.30
C ASN A 99 28.82 -18.94 -0.30
N GLN A 100 29.96 -19.58 -0.56
CA GLN A 100 30.60 -20.47 0.42
C GLN A 100 31.12 -19.70 1.63
N SER A 101 31.71 -18.51 1.44
CA SER A 101 32.21 -17.69 2.54
C SER A 101 31.09 -17.19 3.46
N VAL A 102 29.92 -16.85 2.89
CA VAL A 102 28.73 -16.45 3.64
C VAL A 102 28.18 -17.62 4.46
N ARG A 103 28.14 -18.84 3.90
CA ARG A 103 27.70 -20.03 4.65
C ARG A 103 28.63 -20.39 5.81
N VAL A 104 29.95 -20.21 5.63
CA VAL A 104 30.93 -20.42 6.72
C VAL A 104 30.83 -19.33 7.79
N ALA A 105 30.51 -18.09 7.41
CA ALA A 105 30.26 -17.02 8.37
C ALA A 105 28.98 -17.27 9.20
N ASP A 106 27.93 -17.77 8.56
CA ASP A 106 26.65 -18.11 9.19
C ASP A 106 26.77 -19.31 10.15
N GLU A 107 27.54 -20.34 9.77
CA GLU A 107 27.88 -21.47 10.65
C GLU A 107 28.70 -21.02 11.87
N ASN A 108 29.64 -20.08 11.72
CA ASN A 108 30.42 -19.54 12.83
C ASN A 108 29.58 -18.65 13.77
N LEU A 109 28.54 -17.99 13.27
CA LEU A 109 27.61 -17.19 14.08
C LEU A 109 26.73 -18.10 14.95
N LEU A 110 26.24 -19.22 14.39
CA LEU A 110 25.44 -20.22 15.09
C LEU A 110 26.22 -20.95 16.19
N HIS A 111 27.55 -21.08 16.08
CA HIS A 111 28.39 -21.68 17.12
C HIS A 111 28.77 -20.69 18.24
N HIS A 112 28.53 -19.38 18.08
CA HIS A 112 28.89 -18.36 19.07
C HIS A 112 27.75 -18.02 20.06
N GLU A 113 26.52 -18.50 19.82
CA GLU A 113 25.37 -18.30 20.74
C GLU A 113 25.12 -19.49 21.69
N GLY A 114 25.86 -20.59 21.56
CA GLY A 114 25.75 -21.78 22.41
C GLY A 114 26.91 -21.94 23.40
N GLY A 115 27.14 -20.99 24.32
CA GLY A 115 28.20 -21.19 25.32
C GLY A 115 28.50 -20.05 26.27
N VAL A 116 27.58 -19.75 27.19
CA VAL A 116 27.92 -19.01 28.42
C VAL A 116 27.46 -19.82 29.63
N GLY A 117 28.40 -20.53 30.25
CA GLY A 117 28.18 -21.16 31.55
C GLY A 117 29.29 -22.12 31.97
N GLY A 118 30.16 -21.67 32.87
CA GLY A 118 30.85 -22.56 33.81
C GLY A 118 32.37 -22.65 33.66
N ALA A 119 33.08 -21.90 34.49
CA ALA A 119 34.49 -22.07 34.79
C ALA A 119 34.75 -23.41 35.50
N GLY A 120 35.85 -24.09 35.15
CA GLY A 120 36.38 -25.24 35.88
C GLY A 120 37.56 -25.86 35.14
N GLY A 121 38.76 -25.76 35.72
CA GLY A 121 40.02 -26.09 35.07
C GLY A 121 40.33 -27.59 34.95
N GLY A 122 41.48 -27.89 34.33
CA GLY A 122 42.15 -29.18 34.47
C GLY A 122 42.68 -29.76 33.17
N SER A 123 44.01 -29.82 33.07
CA SER A 123 44.80 -30.56 32.09
C SER A 123 44.33 -32.00 31.83
N GLY A 124 44.66 -32.54 30.65
CA GLY A 124 44.97 -33.97 30.55
C GLY A 124 44.71 -34.65 29.21
N TYR A 125 45.82 -34.98 28.54
CA TYR A 125 46.08 -36.09 27.60
C TYR A 125 45.04 -37.23 27.48
N GLY A 126 44.92 -37.80 26.28
CA GLY A 126 44.89 -39.27 26.14
C GLY A 126 43.78 -39.89 25.28
N SER A 127 44.18 -40.33 24.09
CA SER A 127 43.82 -41.56 23.38
C SER A 127 42.65 -42.46 23.87
N GLY A 128 41.84 -42.88 22.90
CA GLY A 128 41.73 -44.32 22.60
C GLY A 128 40.40 -45.02 22.92
N GLY A 129 39.78 -45.54 21.86
CA GLY A 129 39.42 -46.96 21.79
C GLY A 129 38.05 -47.43 22.32
N GLY A 130 37.17 -47.77 21.38
CA GLY A 130 36.71 -49.16 21.22
C GLY A 130 35.46 -49.65 21.98
N GLY A 131 34.74 -50.57 21.32
CA GLY A 131 33.80 -51.53 21.94
C GLY A 131 32.33 -51.19 21.70
N MET A 132 31.67 -51.61 20.61
CA MET A 132 31.17 -52.95 20.27
C MET A 132 30.27 -53.65 21.31
N GLY A 133 29.10 -54.08 20.82
CA GLY A 133 28.27 -55.18 21.34
C GLY A 133 27.07 -54.71 22.18
N GLY A 134 25.82 -55.08 21.93
CA GLY A 134 25.28 -56.16 21.11
C GLY A 134 24.17 -56.87 21.89
N TYR A 135 23.04 -57.09 21.21
CA TYR A 135 22.03 -58.17 21.37
C TYR A 135 21.24 -58.35 22.68
N GLY A 136 19.94 -58.58 22.53
CA GLY A 136 19.23 -59.56 23.37
C GLY A 136 17.77 -59.28 23.69
N SER A 137 16.89 -59.71 22.78
CA SER A 137 15.43 -59.82 22.97
C SER A 137 15.00 -60.73 24.13
N GLY A 138 13.80 -60.47 24.65
CA GLY A 138 12.78 -61.53 24.69
C GLY A 138 12.25 -61.95 26.07
N GLY A 139 11.02 -61.51 26.36
CA GLY A 139 9.90 -62.43 26.58
C GLY A 139 9.64 -63.03 27.97
N GLY A 140 8.55 -62.56 28.59
CA GLY A 140 7.47 -63.44 29.01
C GLY A 140 7.38 -63.87 30.48
N GLY A 141 6.26 -63.49 31.12
CA GLY A 141 5.43 -64.48 31.81
C GLY A 141 5.20 -64.34 33.32
N ALA A 142 4.03 -63.78 33.65
CA ALA A 142 3.06 -64.25 34.64
C ALA A 142 3.32 -64.12 36.16
N GLY A 143 2.42 -63.37 36.80
CA GLY A 143 1.60 -63.95 37.88
C GLY A 143 1.57 -63.21 39.23
N GLY A 144 0.45 -62.54 39.50
CA GLY A 144 -0.30 -62.75 40.75
C GLY A 144 -0.27 -61.66 41.83
N TYR A 145 -1.36 -60.89 41.85
CA TYR A 145 -2.17 -60.37 42.98
C TYR A 145 -1.49 -59.93 44.30
N ASP A 146 -1.67 -58.63 44.63
CA ASP A 146 -2.46 -58.10 45.76
C ASP A 146 -2.50 -56.56 45.55
N ASP A 147 -3.62 -55.99 45.09
CA ASP A 147 -4.67 -55.35 45.90
C ASP A 147 -4.15 -54.22 46.80
N ASP A 148 -4.39 -52.97 46.39
CA ASP A 148 -4.81 -51.84 47.23
C ASP A 148 -4.75 -50.51 46.44
N GLY A 149 -5.91 -50.13 45.90
CA GLY A 149 -6.46 -48.76 45.94
C GLY A 149 -5.70 -47.60 45.29
N TYR A 150 -6.11 -47.21 44.08
CA TYR A 150 -6.62 -45.85 43.76
C TYR A 150 -7.14 -45.86 42.32
N GLY A 151 -8.45 -46.00 42.15
CA GLY A 151 -9.13 -45.89 40.86
C GLY A 151 -9.50 -44.44 40.53
N GLY A 152 -9.52 -44.11 39.24
CA GLY A 152 -10.23 -42.92 38.75
C GLY A 152 -9.59 -42.21 37.56
N TYR A 153 -9.47 -42.88 36.41
CA TYR A 153 -9.46 -42.17 35.12
C TYR A 153 -10.88 -41.67 34.83
N GLY A 154 -11.00 -40.46 34.28
CA GLY A 154 -12.19 -40.02 33.56
C GLY A 154 -13.01 -38.96 34.28
N GLY A 155 -12.74 -37.71 33.94
CA GLY A 155 -13.56 -36.57 34.34
C GLY A 155 -12.90 -35.31 33.83
N TYR A 156 -13.11 -35.00 32.55
CA TYR A 156 -12.99 -33.63 32.07
C TYR A 156 -13.70 -32.74 33.10
N GLY A 157 -12.93 -31.93 33.80
CA GLY A 157 -13.47 -30.89 34.66
C GLY A 157 -14.39 -30.06 33.78
N GLY A 158 -15.69 -30.17 34.04
CA GLY A 158 -16.66 -29.23 33.51
C GLY A 158 -16.14 -27.86 33.89
N TYR A 159 -15.70 -27.10 32.89
CA TYR A 159 -15.76 -25.67 32.99
C TYR A 159 -17.21 -25.40 33.36
N ASP A 160 -17.41 -24.92 34.58
CA ASP A 160 -18.66 -24.32 34.98
C ASP A 160 -18.97 -23.31 33.88
N ASP A 161 -19.98 -23.61 33.07
CA ASP A 161 -20.54 -22.71 32.08
C ASP A 161 -21.18 -21.56 32.85
N GLY A 162 -20.33 -20.72 33.45
CA GLY A 162 -20.70 -19.43 33.96
C GLY A 162 -21.20 -18.68 32.75
N PHE A 163 -22.52 -18.74 32.53
CA PHE A 163 -23.24 -17.84 31.66
C PHE A 163 -22.79 -16.44 32.03
N VAL A 164 -21.79 -15.91 31.33
CA VAL A 164 -21.53 -14.49 31.29
C VAL A 164 -22.80 -13.93 30.68
N GLN A 165 -23.70 -13.44 31.52
CA GLN A 165 -24.89 -12.73 31.07
C GLN A 165 -24.36 -11.53 30.30
N ARG A 166 -24.40 -11.64 28.97
CA ARG A 166 -24.02 -10.55 28.06
C ARG A 166 -24.93 -9.37 28.40
N GLU A 167 -24.36 -8.34 29.00
CA GLU A 167 -25.12 -7.19 29.48
C GLU A 167 -25.70 -6.44 28.27
N ALA A 168 -27.02 -6.28 28.24
CA ALA A 168 -27.68 -5.49 27.20
C ALA A 168 -27.36 -4.00 27.42
N GLU A 169 -26.76 -3.36 26.41
CA GLU A 169 -26.50 -1.93 26.45
C GLU A 169 -27.80 -1.17 26.18
N ILE A 170 -28.40 -0.61 27.24
CA ILE A 170 -29.65 0.15 27.17
C ILE A 170 -29.32 1.65 27.11
N ASP A 171 -29.63 2.30 25.99
CA ASP A 171 -29.51 3.75 25.85
C ASP A 171 -30.67 4.45 26.59
N PRO A 172 -30.42 5.19 27.70
CA PRO A 172 -31.46 5.85 28.46
C PRO A 172 -32.24 6.90 27.64
N ALA A 173 -31.65 7.47 26.59
CA ALA A 173 -32.30 8.48 25.75
C ALA A 173 -33.42 7.91 24.86
N ARG A 174 -33.44 6.59 24.65
CA ARG A 174 -34.44 5.90 23.82
C ARG A 174 -35.64 5.38 24.62
N LEU A 175 -35.52 5.31 25.94
CA LEU A 175 -36.58 4.89 26.84
C LEU A 175 -37.69 5.95 26.87
N LYS A 176 -38.94 5.53 26.64
CA LYS A 176 -40.10 6.44 26.58
C LYS A 176 -40.70 6.70 27.95
N ILE A 177 -40.51 5.77 28.86
CA ILE A 177 -40.88 5.85 30.26
C ILE A 177 -39.93 4.97 31.06
N THR A 178 -39.45 5.47 32.19
CA THR A 178 -38.54 4.71 33.08
C THR A 178 -39.20 4.38 34.40
N GLU A 179 -40.23 5.12 34.80
CA GLU A 179 -41.01 4.88 36.00
C GLU A 179 -42.45 5.40 35.88
N GLY A 180 -43.36 4.82 36.65
CA GLY A 180 -44.79 5.16 36.57
C GLY A 180 -45.69 4.13 37.24
N TYR A 181 -46.97 4.47 37.38
CA TYR A 181 -47.95 3.55 37.96
C TYR A 181 -48.49 2.57 36.93
N LEU A 182 -48.45 1.27 37.25
CA LEU A 182 -49.15 0.22 36.50
C LEU A 182 -49.93 -0.68 37.45
N TRP A 183 -50.97 -1.30 36.92
CA TRP A 183 -51.72 -2.33 37.61
C TRP A 183 -51.20 -3.70 37.20
N LYS A 184 -50.80 -4.51 38.17
CA LYS A 184 -50.39 -5.90 37.97
C LYS A 184 -51.47 -6.86 38.46
N LYS A 185 -51.80 -7.87 37.67
CA LYS A 185 -52.67 -8.95 38.11
C LYS A 185 -51.87 -9.88 39.03
N SER A 186 -52.27 -9.96 40.30
CA SER A 186 -51.63 -10.83 41.29
C SER A 186 -52.49 -12.08 41.49
N GLU A 187 -51.84 -13.24 41.53
CA GLU A 187 -52.48 -14.47 42.01
C GLU A 187 -52.56 -14.40 43.55
N GLY A 188 -53.78 -14.48 44.09
CA GLY A 188 -53.99 -14.51 45.52
C GLY A 188 -53.71 -15.90 46.09
N ARG A 189 -53.29 -15.96 47.36
CA ARG A 189 -53.02 -17.21 48.12
C ARG A 189 -54.20 -18.21 48.14
N PHE A 190 -55.41 -17.78 47.76
CA PHE A 190 -56.63 -18.59 47.67
C PHE A 190 -57.22 -18.64 46.24
N GLY A 191 -56.39 -18.54 45.19
CA GLY A 191 -56.82 -18.69 43.78
C GLY A 191 -57.58 -17.50 43.18
N GLY A 192 -57.82 -16.43 43.95
CA GLY A 192 -58.44 -15.21 43.46
C GLY A 192 -57.44 -14.28 42.76
N ARG A 193 -57.56 -14.10 41.44
CA ARG A 193 -56.77 -13.14 40.66
C ARG A 193 -57.32 -11.72 40.89
N LYS A 194 -56.54 -10.82 41.49
CA LYS A 194 -56.95 -9.42 41.74
C LYS A 194 -55.91 -8.45 41.18
N TRP A 195 -56.37 -7.42 40.49
CA TRP A 195 -55.55 -6.29 40.03
C TRP A 195 -55.12 -5.43 41.21
N ARG A 196 -53.86 -5.00 41.22
CA ARG A 196 -53.31 -4.09 42.24
C ARG A 196 -52.39 -3.08 41.57
N LYS A 197 -52.51 -1.81 41.97
CA LYS A 197 -51.66 -0.71 41.51
C LYS A 197 -50.30 -0.78 42.21
N PHE A 198 -49.22 -0.63 41.45
CA PHE A 198 -47.85 -0.54 41.92
C PHE A 198 -47.12 0.59 41.19
N TRP A 199 -46.09 1.13 41.82
CA TRP A 199 -45.12 2.00 41.16
C TRP A 199 -44.04 1.14 40.52
N PHE A 200 -43.89 1.21 39.20
CA PHE A 200 -42.89 0.47 38.45
C PHE A 200 -41.70 1.38 38.15
N LYS A 201 -40.50 0.81 38.18
CA LYS A 201 -39.25 1.48 37.85
C LYS A 201 -38.35 0.52 37.09
N LEU A 202 -37.93 0.91 35.90
CA LEU A 202 -36.99 0.17 35.07
C LEU A 202 -35.57 0.55 35.43
N GLU A 203 -34.76 -0.45 35.78
CA GLU A 203 -33.32 -0.32 36.00
C GLU A 203 -32.61 -1.38 35.17
N HIS A 204 -31.89 -0.94 34.13
CA HIS A 204 -31.29 -1.82 33.10
C HIS A 204 -32.34 -2.75 32.48
N VAL A 205 -32.19 -4.06 32.71
CA VAL A 205 -33.08 -5.12 32.19
C VAL A 205 -34.11 -5.57 33.22
N VAL A 206 -34.17 -4.93 34.39
CA VAL A 206 -35.04 -5.34 35.50
C VAL A 206 -36.11 -4.28 35.75
N LEU A 207 -37.36 -4.72 35.69
CA LEU A 207 -38.51 -3.89 36.02
C LEU A 207 -38.94 -4.16 37.46
N TYR A 208 -38.53 -3.28 38.37
CA TYR A 208 -38.90 -3.32 39.78
C TYR A 208 -40.29 -2.74 40.01
N TYR A 209 -41.04 -3.29 40.95
CA TYR A 209 -42.32 -2.71 41.36
C TYR A 209 -42.46 -2.58 42.87
N TYR A 210 -42.96 -1.42 43.31
CA TYR A 210 -43.05 -0.96 44.68
C TYR A 210 -44.51 -0.71 45.08
N ARG A 211 -44.84 -0.71 46.38
CA ARG A 211 -46.22 -0.42 46.78
C ARG A 211 -46.59 1.04 46.51
N LYS A 212 -45.61 1.94 46.63
CA LYS A 212 -45.72 3.38 46.40
C LYS A 212 -44.41 3.92 45.84
N GLU A 213 -44.51 5.08 45.21
CA GLU A 213 -43.36 5.89 44.79
C GLU A 213 -42.49 6.27 46.00
N GLY A 214 -41.16 6.18 45.84
CA GLY A 214 -40.18 6.51 46.88
C GLY A 214 -39.85 5.40 47.89
N GLU A 215 -40.45 4.21 47.80
CA GLU A 215 -40.01 3.06 48.60
C GLU A 215 -38.68 2.50 48.11
N THR A 216 -37.77 2.14 49.03
CA THR A 216 -36.44 1.60 48.70
C THR A 216 -36.42 0.08 48.54
N LYS A 217 -37.46 -0.62 49.00
CA LYS A 217 -37.54 -2.08 48.95
C LYS A 217 -38.59 -2.50 47.91
N PRO A 218 -38.20 -3.13 46.79
CA PRO A 218 -39.16 -3.59 45.80
C PRO A 218 -40.04 -4.70 46.38
N LYS A 219 -41.31 -4.70 46.00
CA LYS A 219 -42.23 -5.79 46.32
C LYS A 219 -41.93 -7.04 45.48
N GLY A 220 -41.40 -6.82 44.28
CA GLY A 220 -40.84 -7.84 43.41
C GLY A 220 -40.23 -7.20 42.18
N GLN A 221 -39.78 -8.06 41.27
CA GLN A 221 -39.12 -7.67 40.04
C GLN A 221 -39.63 -8.54 38.88
N ILE A 222 -39.46 -8.04 37.67
CA ILE A 222 -39.67 -8.75 36.41
C ILE A 222 -38.37 -8.59 35.64
N VAL A 223 -37.70 -9.68 35.32
CA VAL A 223 -36.44 -9.65 34.57
C VAL A 223 -36.80 -9.75 33.09
N LEU A 224 -36.44 -8.74 32.33
CA LEU A 224 -36.60 -8.72 30.87
C LEU A 224 -35.37 -9.39 30.26
N ASP A 225 -35.56 -10.49 29.56
CA ASP A 225 -34.48 -11.18 28.85
C ASP A 225 -34.79 -11.29 27.35
N ALA A 226 -33.87 -11.88 26.58
CA ALA A 226 -34.03 -12.11 25.15
C ALA A 226 -35.25 -13.00 24.82
N ASN A 227 -35.73 -13.80 25.77
CA ASN A 227 -36.87 -14.70 25.59
C ASN A 227 -38.21 -14.05 25.96
N CYS A 228 -38.19 -12.84 26.52
CA CYS A 228 -39.40 -12.11 26.85
C CYS A 228 -40.08 -11.57 25.59
N GLN A 229 -41.41 -11.51 25.60
CA GLN A 229 -42.18 -10.84 24.55
C GLN A 229 -43.22 -9.94 25.20
N VAL A 230 -43.49 -8.78 24.57
CA VAL A 230 -44.55 -7.88 25.01
C VAL A 230 -45.68 -7.89 23.99
N GLU A 231 -46.88 -8.25 24.44
CA GLU A 231 -48.06 -8.33 23.58
C GLU A 231 -49.17 -7.42 24.09
N ARG A 232 -49.81 -6.70 23.17
CA ARG A 232 -51.08 -6.02 23.46
C ARG A 232 -52.14 -7.08 23.66
N THR A 233 -52.86 -6.99 24.77
CA THR A 233 -53.93 -7.95 25.05
C THR A 233 -55.21 -7.17 25.25
N ASP A 234 -56.27 -7.48 24.48
CA ASP A 234 -57.59 -6.89 24.69
C ASP A 234 -58.37 -7.73 25.70
N VAL A 235 -58.03 -7.60 26.99
CA VAL A 235 -58.78 -8.33 28.03
C VAL A 235 -60.14 -7.67 28.21
N HIS A 236 -61.22 -8.35 27.78
CA HIS A 236 -62.59 -7.96 28.11
C HIS A 236 -62.81 -8.05 29.64
N HIS A 237 -62.58 -6.93 30.32
CA HIS A 237 -62.70 -6.83 31.77
C HIS A 237 -64.13 -6.44 32.17
N LYS A 238 -64.65 -6.98 33.28
CA LYS A 238 -65.99 -6.60 33.81
C LYS A 238 -66.07 -5.13 34.25
N ASN A 239 -64.92 -4.47 34.42
CA ASN A 239 -64.83 -3.04 34.72
C ASN A 239 -64.55 -2.29 33.41
N PRO A 240 -65.47 -1.42 32.93
CA PRO A 240 -65.33 -0.69 31.66
C PRO A 240 -64.17 0.33 31.64
N ASN A 241 -63.53 0.58 32.79
CA ASN A 241 -62.40 1.50 32.92
C ASN A 241 -61.05 0.85 32.57
N VAL A 242 -60.98 -0.48 32.45
CA VAL A 242 -59.75 -1.20 32.06
C VAL A 242 -59.74 -1.33 30.54
N LYS A 243 -59.04 -0.41 29.86
CA LYS A 243 -59.01 -0.32 28.39
C LYS A 243 -57.64 -0.56 27.75
N PHE A 244 -56.54 -0.37 28.48
CA PHE A 244 -55.19 -0.36 27.93
C PHE A 244 -54.33 -1.42 28.62
N THR A 245 -54.47 -2.67 28.19
CA THR A 245 -53.82 -3.84 28.80
C THR A 245 -52.76 -4.43 27.90
N PHE A 246 -51.66 -4.90 28.51
CA PHE A 246 -50.56 -5.55 27.82
C PHE A 246 -49.97 -6.64 28.71
N ASP A 247 -49.40 -7.65 28.08
CA ASP A 247 -48.82 -8.82 28.75
C ASP A 247 -47.32 -8.86 28.46
N ILE A 248 -46.54 -9.16 29.49
CA ILE A 248 -45.14 -9.60 29.33
C ILE A 248 -45.14 -11.12 29.44
N ILE A 249 -44.66 -11.80 28.41
CA ILE A 249 -44.63 -13.26 28.29
C ILE A 249 -43.18 -13.71 28.50
N GLU A 250 -42.94 -14.50 29.53
CA GLU A 250 -41.62 -15.07 29.85
C GLU A 250 -41.37 -16.40 29.11
N ARG A 251 -40.14 -16.94 29.16
CA ARG A 251 -39.71 -18.18 28.47
C ARG A 251 -40.61 -19.39 28.74
N ASP A 252 -41.12 -19.53 29.96
CA ASP A 252 -42.00 -20.62 30.37
C ASP A 252 -43.47 -20.40 29.97
N ASN A 253 -43.74 -19.39 29.13
CA ASN A 253 -45.06 -18.93 28.72
C ASN A 253 -45.89 -18.37 29.90
N THR A 254 -45.24 -17.99 31.00
CA THR A 254 -45.87 -17.26 32.09
C THR A 254 -46.23 -15.85 31.62
N ARG A 255 -47.52 -15.51 31.73
CA ARG A 255 -48.04 -14.19 31.34
C ARG A 255 -48.18 -13.28 32.54
N ILE A 256 -47.49 -12.16 32.49
CA ILE A 256 -47.62 -11.08 33.46
C ILE A 256 -48.58 -10.04 32.89
N ASN A 257 -49.84 -10.08 33.32
CA ASN A 257 -50.83 -9.11 32.88
C ASN A 257 -50.64 -7.75 33.56
N LEU A 258 -50.49 -6.71 32.74
CA LEU A 258 -50.33 -5.32 33.13
C LEU A 258 -51.43 -4.44 32.50
N TYR A 259 -51.75 -3.34 33.17
CA TYR A 259 -52.74 -2.36 32.74
C TYR A 259 -52.28 -0.95 33.10
N ALA A 260 -52.38 -0.01 32.16
CA ALA A 260 -52.13 1.41 32.35
C ALA A 260 -53.44 2.23 32.32
N GLU A 261 -53.55 3.25 33.15
CA GLU A 261 -54.78 4.07 33.23
C GLU A 261 -54.98 4.95 31.99
N LEU A 262 -53.87 5.37 31.35
CA LEU A 262 -53.85 6.19 30.15
C LEU A 262 -53.33 5.40 28.95
N HIS A 263 -53.89 5.68 27.77
CA HIS A 263 -53.44 5.10 26.50
C HIS A 263 -51.97 5.39 26.24
N ASP A 264 -51.58 6.66 26.35
CA ASP A 264 -50.21 7.09 26.05
C ASP A 264 -49.17 6.50 27.01
N GLU A 265 -49.54 6.26 28.27
CA GLU A 265 -48.67 5.55 29.22
C GLU A 265 -48.52 4.08 28.82
N CYS A 266 -49.59 3.42 28.40
CA CYS A 266 -49.55 2.04 27.91
C CYS A 266 -48.58 1.91 26.74
N GLU A 267 -48.70 2.79 25.74
CA GLU A 267 -47.83 2.81 24.56
C GLU A 267 -46.36 3.00 24.94
N ARG A 268 -46.07 3.99 25.80
CA ARG A 268 -44.70 4.25 26.26
C ARG A 268 -44.11 3.05 27.00
N TRP A 269 -44.91 2.36 27.83
CA TRP A 269 -44.46 1.16 28.54
C TRP A 269 -44.19 0.00 27.58
N ILE A 270 -45.06 -0.25 26.59
CA ILE A 270 -44.85 -1.28 25.58
C ILE A 270 -43.57 -0.99 24.78
N GLU A 271 -43.41 0.23 24.26
CA GLU A 271 -42.22 0.63 23.48
C GLU A 271 -40.94 0.50 24.30
N THR A 272 -40.98 0.85 25.59
CA THR A 272 -39.82 0.75 26.48
C THR A 272 -39.44 -0.70 26.74
N VAL A 273 -40.43 -1.56 27.06
CA VAL A 273 -40.18 -2.99 27.32
C VAL A 273 -39.70 -3.69 26.05
N ASP A 274 -40.33 -3.42 24.90
CA ASP A 274 -39.94 -3.97 23.59
C ASP A 274 -38.50 -3.57 23.23
N TYR A 275 -38.14 -2.29 23.41
CA TYR A 275 -36.78 -1.82 23.16
C TYR A 275 -35.73 -2.55 24.02
N VAL A 276 -36.01 -2.76 25.30
CA VAL A 276 -35.11 -3.48 26.23
C VAL A 276 -34.95 -4.94 25.81
N VAL A 277 -36.06 -5.61 25.48
CA VAL A 277 -36.05 -7.00 24.97
C VAL A 277 -35.26 -7.09 23.65
N GLN A 278 -35.43 -6.12 22.74
CA GLN A 278 -34.66 -6.06 21.50
C GLN A 278 -33.15 -5.87 21.77
N GLN A 279 -32.75 -5.08 22.76
CA GLN A 279 -31.33 -4.96 23.13
C GLN A 279 -30.81 -6.26 23.75
N CYS A 280 -31.62 -6.97 24.52
CA CYS A 280 -31.26 -8.29 25.05
C CYS A 280 -31.07 -9.32 23.92
N ASN A 281 -31.93 -9.29 22.90
CA ASN A 281 -31.78 -10.13 21.70
C ASN A 281 -30.51 -9.78 20.93
N LYS A 282 -30.22 -8.49 20.73
CA LYS A 282 -28.96 -8.05 20.10
C LYS A 282 -27.73 -8.48 20.88
N ALA A 283 -27.76 -8.41 22.21
CA ALA A 283 -26.67 -8.88 23.06
C ALA A 283 -26.50 -10.42 23.00
N LEU A 284 -27.59 -11.17 22.79
CA LEU A 284 -27.55 -12.62 22.59
C LEU A 284 -26.98 -13.02 21.23
N ASP A 285 -27.31 -12.28 20.17
CA ASP A 285 -26.85 -12.53 18.81
C ASP A 285 -25.47 -11.91 18.51
N ALA A 286 -24.99 -11.03 19.39
CA ALA A 286 -23.66 -10.46 19.25
C ALA A 286 -22.58 -11.56 19.39
N PRO A 287 -21.54 -11.56 18.51
CA PRO A 287 -20.40 -12.45 18.67
C PRO A 287 -19.79 -12.26 20.07
N ALA A 288 -19.29 -13.34 20.66
CA ALA A 288 -18.75 -13.33 22.02
C ALA A 288 -17.79 -12.13 22.19
N PRO A 289 -17.91 -11.33 23.27
CA PRO A 289 -17.05 -10.19 23.47
C PRO A 289 -15.59 -10.67 23.54
N ASP A 290 -14.78 -10.18 22.62
CA ASP A 290 -13.34 -10.45 22.59
C ASP A 290 -12.71 -9.90 23.88
N PRO A 291 -12.18 -10.77 24.77
CA PRO A 291 -11.58 -10.34 26.04
C PRO A 291 -10.35 -9.44 25.85
N PHE A 292 -9.85 -9.27 24.62
CA PHE A 292 -8.70 -8.43 24.30
C PHE A 292 -9.07 -7.04 23.76
N ARG A 293 -10.37 -6.73 23.58
CA ARG A 293 -10.82 -5.44 23.02
C ARG A 293 -10.42 -4.22 23.85
N GLU A 294 -10.29 -4.36 25.18
CA GLU A 294 -9.83 -3.28 26.07
C GLU A 294 -8.31 -3.04 26.03
N LEU A 295 -7.53 -4.01 25.55
CA LEU A 295 -6.07 -3.91 25.49
C LEU A 295 -5.55 -3.38 24.14
N GLY A 296 -6.41 -3.22 23.14
CA GLY A 296 -6.01 -2.72 21.82
C GLY A 296 -5.06 -3.65 21.05
N VAL A 297 -4.89 -4.90 21.50
CA VAL A 297 -4.07 -5.90 20.84
C VAL A 297 -5.00 -6.97 20.27
N LYS A 298 -5.15 -6.98 18.95
CA LYS A 298 -5.79 -8.09 18.23
C LYS A 298 -5.04 -9.37 18.63
N PRO A 299 -5.72 -10.46 19.06
CA PRO A 299 -5.02 -11.71 19.32
C PRO A 299 -4.20 -12.09 18.09
N PRO A 300 -2.96 -12.59 18.26
CA PRO A 300 -2.18 -13.08 17.12
C PRO A 300 -3.05 -14.09 16.38
N LEU A 301 -3.17 -13.90 15.06
CA LEU A 301 -3.85 -14.85 14.19
C LEU A 301 -3.37 -16.26 14.55
N ASP A 302 -4.28 -17.23 14.52
CA ASP A 302 -3.92 -18.64 14.73
C ASP A 302 -2.69 -18.95 13.84
N PRO A 303 -1.59 -19.52 14.39
CA PRO A 303 -0.41 -19.84 13.60
C PRO A 303 -0.72 -20.60 12.31
N GLU A 304 -1.77 -21.42 12.28
CA GLU A 304 -2.24 -22.11 11.08
C GLU A 304 -2.84 -21.15 10.03
N GLU A 305 -3.55 -20.10 10.44
CA GLU A 305 -4.11 -19.10 9.53
C GLU A 305 -3.01 -18.21 8.93
N ILE A 306 -2.02 -17.81 9.73
CA ILE A 306 -0.84 -17.07 9.24
C ILE A 306 -0.09 -17.91 8.21
N ALA A 307 0.17 -19.18 8.54
CA ALA A 307 0.84 -20.09 7.63
C ALA A 307 0.09 -20.25 6.30
N ARG A 308 -1.26 -20.35 6.34
CA ARG A 308 -2.09 -20.44 5.14
C ARG A 308 -2.02 -19.16 4.29
N LYS A 309 -2.11 -17.98 4.91
CA LYS A 309 -2.00 -16.69 4.19
C LYS A 309 -0.64 -16.53 3.54
N LYS A 310 0.41 -16.92 4.26
CA LYS A 310 1.78 -16.89 3.75
C LYS A 310 1.99 -17.85 2.59
N ASP A 311 1.47 -19.07 2.70
CA ASP A 311 1.50 -20.06 1.61
C ASP A 311 0.80 -19.51 0.36
N GLU A 312 -0.40 -18.95 0.52
CA GLU A 312 -1.16 -18.31 -0.55
C GLU A 312 -0.41 -17.15 -1.20
N ALA A 313 0.10 -16.19 -0.41
CA ALA A 313 0.84 -15.03 -0.92
C ALA A 313 2.12 -15.46 -1.68
N SER A 314 2.83 -16.46 -1.16
CA SER A 314 4.09 -16.95 -1.74
C SER A 314 3.94 -17.62 -3.10
N LYS A 315 2.72 -17.93 -3.55
CA LYS A 315 2.48 -18.45 -4.91
C LYS A 315 2.68 -17.38 -5.98
N HIS A 316 2.50 -16.11 -5.64
CA HIS A 316 2.50 -15.01 -6.59
C HIS A 316 3.89 -14.41 -6.77
N THR A 317 4.18 -13.90 -7.96
CA THR A 317 5.51 -13.37 -8.32
C THR A 317 5.40 -11.98 -8.91
N ALA A 318 6.45 -11.19 -8.83
CA ALA A 318 6.53 -9.90 -9.51
C ALA A 318 7.79 -9.82 -10.38
N PHE A 319 7.69 -9.14 -11.52
CA PHE A 319 8.79 -8.90 -12.43
C PHE A 319 8.67 -7.54 -13.12
N GLY A 320 9.81 -6.94 -13.46
CA GLY A 320 9.88 -5.67 -14.16
C GLY A 320 11.01 -4.79 -13.66
N PRO A 321 11.40 -3.76 -14.43
CA PRO A 321 12.50 -2.86 -14.07
C PRO A 321 12.21 -2.09 -12.79
N GLY A 322 10.94 -1.70 -12.55
CA GLY A 322 10.52 -0.95 -11.38
C GLY A 322 10.73 -1.66 -10.03
N LEU A 323 11.11 -2.93 -10.01
CA LEU A 323 11.48 -3.66 -8.78
C LEU A 323 12.96 -3.46 -8.39
N PHE A 324 13.80 -2.98 -9.30
CA PHE A 324 15.25 -2.90 -9.14
C PHE A 324 15.81 -1.50 -9.35
N GLU A 325 15.29 -0.77 -10.34
CA GLU A 325 15.77 0.56 -10.67
C GLU A 325 14.61 1.48 -11.06
N ALA A 326 14.76 2.75 -10.73
CA ALA A 326 13.85 3.80 -11.17
C ALA A 326 14.58 5.13 -11.34
N VAL A 327 14.04 6.01 -12.16
CA VAL A 327 14.62 7.33 -12.41
C VAL A 327 13.74 8.38 -11.75
N ARG A 328 14.35 9.29 -10.98
CA ARG A 328 13.63 10.37 -10.31
C ARG A 328 12.75 11.13 -11.31
N GLY A 329 11.45 11.19 -11.02
CA GLY A 329 10.44 11.94 -11.76
C GLY A 329 9.99 11.32 -13.08
N GLU A 330 10.50 10.14 -13.43
CA GLU A 330 10.01 9.35 -14.56
C GLU A 330 9.10 8.24 -14.04
N PRO A 331 7.97 7.95 -14.70
CA PRO A 331 7.14 6.80 -14.35
C PRO A 331 7.92 5.51 -14.59
N CYS A 332 7.88 4.61 -13.62
CA CYS A 332 8.36 3.25 -13.78
C CYS A 332 7.26 2.26 -13.38
N GLN A 333 7.36 1.05 -13.93
CA GLN A 333 6.34 0.04 -13.74
C GLN A 333 6.95 -1.35 -13.51
N PHE A 334 6.18 -2.20 -12.87
CA PHE A 334 6.40 -3.63 -12.80
C PHE A 334 5.06 -4.38 -12.87
N VAL A 335 5.13 -5.68 -13.08
CA VAL A 335 3.96 -6.55 -13.23
C VAL A 335 3.99 -7.60 -12.14
N ILE A 336 2.86 -7.79 -11.49
CA ILE A 336 2.61 -8.92 -10.59
C ILE A 336 1.87 -9.99 -11.40
N GLN A 337 2.36 -11.22 -11.34
CA GLN A 337 1.70 -12.40 -11.89
C GLN A 337 1.06 -13.18 -10.74
N ALA A 338 -0.27 -13.21 -10.73
CA ALA A 338 -1.01 -14.13 -9.89
C ALA A 338 -0.90 -15.54 -10.45
N ASN A 339 -0.86 -16.52 -9.55
CA ASN A 339 -0.74 -17.93 -9.86
C ASN A 339 -1.87 -18.68 -9.16
N ASP A 340 -2.34 -19.76 -9.76
CA ASP A 340 -3.34 -20.64 -9.17
C ASP A 340 -2.73 -21.62 -8.16
N ASP A 341 -3.57 -22.47 -7.55
CA ASP A 341 -3.14 -23.50 -6.59
C ASP A 341 -2.19 -24.56 -7.17
N TYR A 342 -1.97 -24.56 -8.49
CA TYR A 342 -1.09 -25.47 -9.21
C TYR A 342 0.15 -24.76 -9.77
N ASP A 343 0.47 -23.57 -9.25
CA ASP A 343 1.59 -22.72 -9.68
C ASP A 343 1.55 -22.29 -11.16
N ASN A 344 0.37 -22.32 -11.79
CA ASN A 344 0.20 -21.82 -13.15
C ASN A 344 -0.25 -20.36 -13.12
N PRO A 345 0.11 -19.55 -14.14
CA PRO A 345 -0.43 -18.21 -14.30
C PRO A 345 -1.96 -18.23 -14.24
N ALA A 346 -2.51 -17.46 -13.30
CA ALA A 346 -3.95 -17.25 -13.23
C ALA A 346 -4.45 -16.64 -14.54
N THR A 347 -5.71 -16.91 -14.89
CA THR A 347 -6.33 -16.40 -16.13
C THR A 347 -7.43 -15.38 -15.85
N THR A 348 -7.60 -15.01 -14.58
CA THR A 348 -8.62 -14.08 -14.10
C THR A 348 -8.02 -13.19 -13.02
N GLY A 349 -8.42 -11.91 -13.02
CA GLY A 349 -8.12 -10.95 -11.96
C GLY A 349 -8.95 -11.17 -10.68
N GLY A 350 -8.95 -10.16 -9.81
CA GLY A 350 -9.78 -10.06 -8.62
C GLY A 350 -9.06 -10.23 -7.28
N LEU A 351 -7.73 -10.32 -7.25
CA LEU A 351 -6.92 -10.32 -6.03
C LEU A 351 -6.55 -8.89 -5.64
N ASP A 352 -6.57 -8.61 -4.33
CA ASP A 352 -6.27 -7.28 -3.77
C ASP A 352 -4.79 -7.20 -3.34
N PHE A 353 -3.90 -7.07 -4.31
CA PHE A 353 -2.47 -6.85 -4.03
C PHE A 353 -2.25 -5.45 -3.47
N LYS A 354 -1.52 -5.39 -2.35
CA LYS A 354 -1.14 -4.14 -1.71
C LYS A 354 0.36 -3.91 -1.86
N VAL A 355 0.72 -2.79 -2.47
CA VAL A 355 2.11 -2.35 -2.64
C VAL A 355 2.41 -1.21 -1.69
N THR A 356 3.54 -1.30 -1.00
CA THR A 356 4.02 -0.26 -0.09
C THR A 356 5.50 0.00 -0.32
N LEU A 357 5.90 1.28 -0.28
CA LEU A 357 7.29 1.69 -0.34
C LEU A 357 7.67 2.25 1.04
N GLU A 358 8.66 1.65 1.71
CA GLU A 358 9.10 2.08 3.06
C GLU A 358 9.91 3.39 2.98
N ASN A 359 9.20 4.51 2.77
CA ASN A 359 9.64 5.83 3.19
C ASN A 359 8.44 6.79 3.20
N SER A 360 7.77 6.89 4.35
CA SER A 360 6.56 7.71 4.53
C SER A 360 6.76 9.21 4.29
N GLU A 361 8.00 9.69 4.23
CA GLU A 361 8.31 11.10 3.89
C GLU A 361 8.32 11.35 2.38
N LEU A 362 8.15 10.31 1.57
CA LEU A 362 8.31 10.35 0.13
C LEU A 362 6.95 10.16 -0.52
N HIS A 363 6.49 11.23 -1.15
CA HIS A 363 5.28 11.20 -1.97
C HIS A 363 5.59 10.42 -3.24
N PHE A 364 4.90 9.28 -3.39
CA PHE A 364 4.80 8.51 -4.61
C PHE A 364 3.32 8.46 -4.99
N ASP A 365 3.04 8.70 -6.26
CA ASP A 365 1.76 8.28 -6.82
C ASP A 365 1.94 6.81 -7.19
N MET A 366 1.19 5.91 -6.55
CA MET A 366 1.21 4.46 -6.79
C MET A 366 -0.19 4.00 -7.17
N GLU A 367 -0.28 3.27 -8.27
CA GLU A 367 -1.54 2.69 -8.74
C GLU A 367 -1.31 1.21 -9.07
N VAL A 368 -2.19 0.35 -8.55
CA VAL A 368 -2.24 -1.08 -8.90
C VAL A 368 -3.45 -1.28 -9.81
N ILE A 369 -3.20 -1.70 -11.03
CA ILE A 369 -4.20 -1.89 -12.07
C ILE A 369 -4.35 -3.39 -12.31
N ASP A 370 -5.53 -3.93 -12.04
CA ASP A 370 -5.90 -5.29 -12.42
C ASP A 370 -6.21 -5.35 -13.93
N ASN A 371 -5.50 -6.19 -14.67
CA ASN A 371 -5.72 -6.38 -16.11
C ASN A 371 -6.80 -7.41 -16.42
N ASP A 372 -7.46 -7.98 -15.41
CA ASP A 372 -8.51 -9.01 -15.50
C ASP A 372 -8.05 -10.33 -16.14
N ASP A 373 -6.75 -10.50 -16.37
CA ASP A 373 -6.13 -11.67 -17.02
C ASP A 373 -5.20 -12.46 -16.10
N GLY A 374 -5.19 -12.14 -14.79
CA GLY A 374 -4.27 -12.71 -13.80
C GLY A 374 -2.96 -11.94 -13.65
N THR A 375 -2.77 -10.85 -14.40
CA THR A 375 -1.66 -9.91 -14.22
C THR A 375 -2.13 -8.58 -13.63
N TYR A 376 -1.27 -7.95 -12.85
CA TYR A 376 -1.53 -6.65 -12.22
C TYR A 376 -0.37 -5.73 -12.55
N THR A 377 -0.67 -4.60 -13.19
CA THR A 377 0.31 -3.58 -13.52
C THR A 377 0.41 -2.59 -12.38
N VAL A 378 1.62 -2.39 -11.86
CA VAL A 378 1.90 -1.40 -10.83
C VAL A 378 2.74 -0.31 -11.45
N GLU A 379 2.27 0.93 -11.37
CA GLU A 379 3.00 2.13 -11.82
C GLU A 379 3.29 3.03 -10.62
N TYR A 380 4.51 3.56 -10.56
CA TYR A 380 4.89 4.58 -9.59
C TYR A 380 5.86 5.62 -10.13
N VAL A 381 5.81 6.83 -9.56
CA VAL A 381 6.71 7.94 -9.94
C VAL A 381 7.56 8.35 -8.74
N PRO A 382 8.88 8.07 -8.73
CA PRO A 382 9.73 8.42 -7.60
C PRO A 382 10.15 9.87 -7.58
N THR A 383 9.94 10.57 -6.45
CA THR A 383 10.21 12.00 -6.34
C THR A 383 11.61 12.33 -5.80
N ARG A 384 12.30 11.36 -5.19
CA ARG A 384 13.65 11.52 -4.61
C ARG A 384 14.57 10.34 -4.91
N VAL A 385 15.86 10.64 -4.99
CA VAL A 385 16.96 9.68 -5.20
C VAL A 385 17.26 8.97 -3.89
N GLY A 386 17.57 7.67 -3.95
CA GLY A 386 17.92 6.87 -2.78
C GLY A 386 17.63 5.39 -2.97
N ASP A 387 17.94 4.61 -1.93
CA ASP A 387 17.61 3.19 -1.83
C ASP A 387 16.26 3.02 -1.11
N TYR A 388 15.45 2.08 -1.57
CA TYR A 388 14.07 1.88 -1.09
C TYR A 388 13.78 0.42 -0.78
N THR A 389 12.86 0.18 0.15
CA THR A 389 12.21 -1.12 0.33
C THR A 389 10.82 -1.07 -0.30
N LEU A 390 10.55 -1.94 -1.25
CA LEU A 390 9.26 -2.09 -1.92
C LEU A 390 8.66 -3.43 -1.51
N SER A 391 7.61 -3.40 -0.72
CA SER A 391 6.88 -4.60 -0.29
C SER A 391 5.62 -4.77 -1.12
N VAL A 392 5.46 -5.97 -1.70
CA VAL A 392 4.25 -6.40 -2.38
C VAL A 392 3.61 -7.49 -1.53
N THR A 393 2.40 -7.23 -1.06
CA THR A 393 1.71 -8.09 -0.09
C THR A 393 0.34 -8.51 -0.61
N LEU A 394 -0.09 -9.72 -0.24
CA LEU A 394 -1.44 -10.22 -0.39
C LEU A 394 -1.90 -10.72 0.99
N ASN A 395 -3.10 -10.32 1.44
CA ASN A 395 -3.64 -10.68 2.75
C ASN A 395 -2.68 -10.34 3.93
N ASP A 396 -1.97 -9.23 3.83
CA ASP A 396 -0.92 -8.75 4.76
C ASP A 396 0.34 -9.64 4.84
N GLU A 397 0.54 -10.57 3.90
CA GLU A 397 1.75 -11.41 3.79
C GLU A 397 2.52 -11.11 2.49
N ASP A 398 3.85 -11.18 2.53
CA ASP A 398 4.72 -10.93 1.39
C ASP A 398 4.58 -12.00 0.29
N ILE A 399 4.53 -11.55 -0.96
CA ILE A 399 4.60 -12.47 -2.11
C ILE A 399 6.02 -13.01 -2.31
N TYR A 400 6.20 -13.96 -3.24
CA TYR A 400 7.52 -14.47 -3.55
C TYR A 400 8.48 -13.36 -4.04
N GLY A 401 9.61 -13.25 -3.36
CA GLY A 401 10.66 -12.27 -3.66
C GLY A 401 10.47 -10.91 -2.99
N SER A 402 9.31 -10.63 -2.38
CA SER A 402 9.10 -9.44 -1.56
C SER A 402 9.83 -9.61 -0.20
N PRO A 403 10.43 -8.54 0.36
CA PRO A 403 10.53 -7.19 -0.19
C PRO A 403 11.61 -7.04 -1.29
N PHE A 404 11.32 -6.17 -2.25
CA PHE A 404 12.22 -5.74 -3.32
C PHE A 404 12.97 -4.47 -2.90
N HIS A 405 14.11 -4.20 -3.55
CA HIS A 405 15.01 -3.11 -3.18
C HIS A 405 15.35 -2.21 -4.37
N PRO A 406 14.39 -1.41 -4.88
CA PRO A 406 14.65 -0.53 -6.02
C PRO A 406 15.59 0.62 -5.64
N VAL A 407 16.55 0.90 -6.51
CA VAL A 407 17.45 2.05 -6.41
C VAL A 407 16.94 3.16 -7.32
N VAL A 408 16.57 4.31 -6.73
CA VAL A 408 16.18 5.49 -7.52
C VAL A 408 17.41 6.32 -7.84
N VAL A 409 17.72 6.44 -9.13
CA VAL A 409 18.83 7.25 -9.64
C VAL A 409 18.38 8.66 -10.07
N PRO A 410 19.28 9.65 -10.13
CA PRO A 410 18.94 11.00 -10.59
C PRO A 410 18.47 11.07 -12.05
N ALA A 411 17.51 11.93 -12.34
CA ALA A 411 17.00 12.18 -13.71
C ALA A 411 18.09 12.71 -14.65
N PRO A 412 17.96 12.58 -15.99
CA PRO A 412 18.93 13.08 -16.99
C PRO A 412 19.51 14.45 -16.67
N THR A 413 20.81 14.63 -16.96
CA THR A 413 21.52 15.88 -16.72
C THR A 413 20.86 17.01 -17.50
N SER A 414 20.54 18.10 -16.82
CA SER A 414 19.90 19.27 -17.41
C SER A 414 20.87 20.45 -17.41
N ALA A 415 21.28 20.87 -18.61
CA ALA A 415 22.17 22.01 -18.81
C ALA A 415 21.67 23.27 -18.09
N ALA A 416 20.36 23.52 -18.10
CA ALA A 416 19.74 24.68 -17.47
C ALA A 416 19.83 24.68 -15.93
N HIS A 417 20.14 23.54 -15.32
CA HIS A 417 20.31 23.40 -13.87
C HIS A 417 21.76 23.20 -13.45
N CYS A 418 22.65 22.78 -14.36
CA CYS A 418 24.09 22.73 -14.12
C CYS A 418 24.63 24.10 -13.68
N VAL A 419 25.66 24.07 -12.83
CA VAL A 419 26.28 25.29 -12.29
C VAL A 419 27.80 25.21 -12.36
N CYS A 420 28.45 26.36 -12.52
CA CYS A 420 29.90 26.49 -12.38
C CYS A 420 30.26 26.98 -10.98
N VAL A 421 31.30 26.40 -10.39
CA VAL A 421 31.82 26.78 -9.07
C VAL A 421 33.35 26.80 -9.11
N GLY A 422 33.94 27.79 -8.44
CA GLY A 422 35.40 27.93 -8.32
C GLY A 422 35.92 29.26 -8.85
N GLU A 423 37.06 29.70 -8.32
CA GLU A 423 37.61 31.03 -8.57
C GLU A 423 37.88 31.29 -10.05
N GLY A 424 38.32 30.27 -10.81
CA GLY A 424 38.57 30.40 -12.25
C GLY A 424 37.33 30.71 -13.10
N ALA A 425 36.11 30.61 -12.55
CA ALA A 425 34.89 31.06 -13.23
C ALA A 425 34.61 32.56 -13.03
N GLU A 426 35.18 33.16 -11.98
CA GLU A 426 34.94 34.55 -11.59
C GLU A 426 36.13 35.47 -11.86
N VAL A 427 37.35 34.96 -11.66
CA VAL A 427 38.61 35.68 -11.80
C VAL A 427 39.61 34.81 -12.58
N ALA A 428 40.30 35.42 -13.55
CA ALA A 428 41.32 34.77 -14.34
C ALA A 428 42.67 35.46 -14.12
N ASP A 429 43.61 34.76 -13.48
CA ASP A 429 44.97 35.23 -13.23
C ASP A 429 45.87 34.99 -14.43
N ALA A 430 46.51 36.05 -14.92
CA ALA A 430 47.43 35.95 -16.04
C ALA A 430 48.73 35.25 -15.62
N GLY A 431 49.21 34.33 -16.48
CA GLY A 431 50.45 33.57 -16.24
C GLY A 431 50.30 32.38 -15.28
N VAL A 432 49.08 32.07 -14.82
CA VAL A 432 48.76 30.91 -13.98
C VAL A 432 47.67 30.09 -14.65
N THR A 433 47.67 28.77 -14.42
CA THR A 433 46.57 27.89 -14.79
C THR A 433 45.37 28.17 -13.89
N ASN A 434 44.29 28.67 -14.49
CA ASN A 434 43.03 28.92 -13.82
C ASN A 434 42.16 27.67 -13.89
N GLN A 435 41.36 27.42 -12.85
CA GLN A 435 40.47 26.27 -12.81
C GLN A 435 39.15 26.55 -12.12
N PHE A 436 38.10 25.87 -12.58
CA PHE A 436 36.81 25.82 -11.93
C PHE A 436 36.18 24.45 -12.20
N LYS A 437 35.06 24.17 -11.53
CA LYS A 437 34.29 22.94 -11.70
C LYS A 437 32.92 23.23 -12.26
N ILE A 438 32.44 22.36 -13.13
CA ILE A 438 31.04 22.24 -13.52
C ILE A 438 30.42 21.18 -12.60
N VAL A 439 29.30 21.49 -11.97
CA VAL A 439 28.50 20.55 -11.20
C VAL A 439 27.28 20.17 -12.03
N ALA A 440 27.24 18.91 -12.49
CA ALA A 440 26.11 18.39 -13.23
C ALA A 440 24.91 18.19 -12.31
N ARG A 441 23.75 18.63 -12.79
CA ARG A 441 22.49 18.55 -12.07
C ARG A 441 21.39 17.96 -12.93
N ASP A 442 20.48 17.23 -12.30
CA ASP A 442 19.29 16.70 -12.96
C ASP A 442 18.26 17.81 -13.27
N GLN A 443 17.18 17.46 -13.95
CA GLN A 443 16.08 18.39 -14.27
C GLN A 443 15.36 18.97 -13.03
N PHE A 444 15.59 18.41 -11.85
CA PHE A 444 15.05 18.85 -10.57
C PHE A 444 16.11 19.54 -9.70
N ALA A 445 17.23 19.98 -10.32
CA ALA A 445 18.37 20.62 -9.68
C ALA A 445 19.10 19.79 -8.59
N GLY A 446 18.84 18.47 -8.53
CA GLY A 446 19.57 17.51 -7.71
C GLY A 446 20.96 17.21 -8.28
N HIS A 447 21.89 16.81 -7.42
CA HIS A 447 23.23 16.41 -7.85
C HIS A 447 23.16 15.08 -8.61
N ARG A 448 23.90 14.99 -9.73
CA ARG A 448 23.97 13.77 -10.53
C ARG A 448 24.68 12.62 -9.83
N GLY A 449 25.71 12.91 -9.03
CA GLY A 449 26.44 11.90 -8.24
C GLY A 449 27.29 10.91 -9.06
N THR A 450 27.15 10.90 -10.38
CA THR A 450 27.91 10.07 -11.33
C THR A 450 28.40 10.92 -12.50
N GLY A 451 29.56 10.56 -13.04
CA GLY A 451 30.12 11.12 -14.27
C GLY A 451 29.44 10.60 -15.55
N GLY A 452 30.11 10.78 -16.69
CA GLY A 452 29.71 10.27 -18.01
C GLY A 452 29.05 11.30 -18.93
N ASP A 453 28.78 12.52 -18.45
CA ASP A 453 28.32 13.60 -19.32
C ASP A 453 29.49 14.24 -20.08
N THR A 454 29.21 14.68 -21.30
CA THR A 454 30.18 15.37 -22.15
C THR A 454 29.91 16.87 -22.09
N PHE A 455 30.89 17.63 -21.59
CA PHE A 455 30.85 19.11 -21.63
C PHE A 455 31.86 19.65 -22.65
N THR A 456 31.40 20.55 -23.51
CA THR A 456 32.26 21.32 -24.42
C THR A 456 32.52 22.70 -23.81
N VAL A 457 33.78 23.13 -23.85
CA VAL A 457 34.21 24.44 -23.34
C VAL A 457 34.94 25.17 -24.45
N GLU A 458 34.38 26.31 -24.86
CA GLU A 458 34.98 27.21 -25.84
C GLU A 458 35.36 28.51 -25.17
N ILE A 459 36.60 28.97 -25.40
CA ILE A 459 37.11 30.19 -24.81
C ILE A 459 37.40 31.22 -25.90
N THR A 460 36.73 32.36 -25.81
CA THR A 460 37.01 33.54 -26.63
C THR A 460 37.86 34.52 -25.83
N GLY A 461 39.13 34.68 -26.22
CA GLY A 461 40.10 35.55 -25.56
C GLY A 461 41.51 34.98 -25.60
N PRO A 462 42.49 35.61 -24.93
CA PRO A 462 43.89 35.18 -24.94
C PRO A 462 44.13 34.04 -23.94
N ALA A 463 43.32 32.99 -23.98
CA ALA A 463 43.44 31.84 -23.10
C ALA A 463 43.33 30.53 -23.85
N THR A 464 44.05 29.53 -23.37
CA THR A 464 44.08 28.19 -23.96
C THR A 464 43.34 27.22 -23.04
N PRO A 465 42.23 26.58 -23.50
CA PRO A 465 41.53 25.58 -22.70
C PRO A 465 42.31 24.26 -22.64
N HIS A 466 42.26 23.59 -21.50
CA HIS A 466 42.63 22.18 -21.35
C HIS A 466 41.41 21.28 -21.59
N PRO A 467 41.61 19.98 -21.88
CA PRO A 467 40.52 19.02 -21.89
C PRO A 467 39.74 19.03 -20.57
N VAL A 468 38.41 18.96 -20.67
CA VAL A 468 37.54 18.81 -19.50
C VAL A 468 37.79 17.44 -18.88
N VAL A 469 37.99 17.41 -17.56
CA VAL A 469 38.22 16.16 -16.82
C VAL A 469 36.96 15.80 -16.06
N ASP A 470 36.36 14.66 -16.38
CA ASP A 470 35.31 14.05 -15.56
C ASP A 470 35.91 13.46 -14.29
N ASN A 471 35.42 13.88 -13.13
CA ASN A 471 35.88 13.36 -11.83
C ASN A 471 35.12 12.09 -11.40
N GLY A 472 34.11 11.66 -12.15
CA GLY A 472 33.31 10.45 -11.89
C GLY A 472 32.20 10.61 -10.85
N ASP A 473 32.09 11.77 -10.21
CA ASP A 473 31.14 12.08 -9.13
C ASP A 473 30.04 13.07 -9.56
N GLY A 474 29.90 13.29 -10.87
CA GLY A 474 29.01 14.31 -11.44
C GLY A 474 29.60 15.71 -11.41
N THR A 475 30.89 15.85 -11.10
CA THR A 475 31.63 17.10 -11.25
C THR A 475 32.70 16.98 -12.34
N TYR A 476 32.89 18.07 -13.07
CA TYR A 476 33.81 18.14 -14.21
C TYR A 476 34.77 19.29 -14.01
N THR A 477 36.07 19.01 -14.05
CA THR A 477 37.12 20.02 -13.85
C THR A 477 37.48 20.67 -15.18
N VAL A 478 37.36 21.99 -15.24
CA VAL A 478 37.79 22.81 -16.37
C VAL A 478 39.04 23.58 -15.97
N LYS A 479 40.08 23.50 -16.81
CA LYS A 479 41.33 24.26 -16.64
C LYS A 479 41.62 25.06 -17.89
N TYR A 480 42.20 26.25 -17.72
CA TYR A 480 42.64 27.08 -18.84
C TYR A 480 43.84 27.94 -18.43
N ASP A 481 44.77 28.14 -19.36
CA ASP A 481 45.93 29.00 -19.16
C ASP A 481 45.69 30.36 -19.79
N LEU A 482 45.73 31.42 -18.98
CA LEU A 482 45.55 32.79 -19.46
C LEU A 482 46.90 33.37 -19.92
N ASN A 483 47.05 33.51 -21.24
CA ASN A 483 48.28 33.90 -21.92
C ASN A 483 48.20 35.35 -22.41
N VAL A 484 48.34 36.31 -21.49
CA VAL A 484 48.35 37.74 -21.86
C VAL A 484 49.75 38.19 -22.26
N LYS A 485 49.91 38.70 -23.47
CA LYS A 485 51.16 39.37 -23.91
C LYS A 485 51.15 40.84 -23.48
N ILE A 486 52.27 41.30 -22.93
CA ILE A 486 52.43 42.68 -22.44
C ILE A 486 52.25 43.71 -23.58
N GLU A 487 52.67 43.36 -24.80
CA GLU A 487 52.55 44.23 -25.98
C GLU A 487 51.10 44.52 -26.37
N GLU A 488 50.20 43.54 -26.17
CA GLU A 488 48.76 43.65 -26.47
C GLU A 488 48.04 44.51 -25.42
N LEU A 489 48.49 44.47 -24.15
CA LEU A 489 47.98 45.35 -23.09
C LEU A 489 48.25 46.83 -23.35
N ALA A 490 49.42 47.14 -23.91
CA ALA A 490 49.87 48.52 -24.14
C ALA A 490 49.05 49.26 -25.20
N THR A 491 48.38 48.54 -26.11
CA THR A 491 47.62 49.11 -27.23
C THR A 491 46.11 48.89 -27.13
N GLY A 492 45.67 47.79 -26.50
CA GLY A 492 44.26 47.37 -26.47
C GLY A 492 43.54 47.45 -25.12
N GLY A 493 44.26 47.73 -24.02
CA GLY A 493 43.70 47.68 -22.67
C GLY A 493 43.60 46.25 -22.10
N LEU A 494 42.87 46.09 -20.98
CA LEU A 494 42.69 44.77 -20.36
C LEU A 494 41.91 43.82 -21.29
N PRO A 495 42.41 42.60 -21.57
CA PRO A 495 41.71 41.67 -22.43
C PRO A 495 40.44 41.18 -21.76
N THR A 496 39.42 40.92 -22.58
CA THR A 496 38.18 40.28 -22.14
C THR A 496 38.27 38.77 -22.37
N LEU A 497 37.78 38.01 -21.40
CA LEU A 497 37.66 36.56 -21.49
C LEU A 497 36.19 36.18 -21.46
N GLN A 498 35.74 35.38 -22.42
CA GLN A 498 34.41 34.82 -22.46
C GLN A 498 34.51 33.31 -22.63
N ILE A 499 33.94 32.56 -21.69
CA ILE A 499 33.98 31.09 -21.66
C ILE A 499 32.56 30.58 -21.89
N SER A 500 32.33 29.98 -23.05
CA SER A 500 31.08 29.31 -23.39
C SER A 500 31.18 27.84 -22.99
N ILE A 501 30.22 27.40 -22.17
CA ILE A 501 30.13 26.02 -21.68
C ILE A 501 28.81 25.43 -22.11
N GLU A 502 28.86 24.26 -22.74
CA GLU A 502 27.68 23.55 -23.24
C GLU A 502 27.74 22.08 -22.85
N LEU A 503 26.57 21.51 -22.57
CA LEU A 503 26.37 20.08 -22.36
C LEU A 503 26.08 19.44 -23.72
N ALA A 504 26.91 18.48 -24.12
CA ALA A 504 26.98 17.90 -25.47
C ALA A 504 26.96 16.36 -25.44
N ASN A 505 26.06 15.78 -24.65
CA ASN A 505 25.83 14.32 -24.64
C ASN A 505 25.35 13.84 -26.03
N GLU A 506 25.71 12.61 -26.40
CA GLU A 506 25.43 12.04 -27.73
C GLU A 506 23.93 11.98 -28.08
N ASP A 507 23.07 11.83 -27.06
CA ASP A 507 21.62 11.78 -27.23
C ASP A 507 20.98 13.15 -27.56
N PHE A 508 21.74 14.24 -27.48
CA PHE A 508 21.23 15.57 -27.80
C PHE A 508 21.41 15.91 -29.27
N ALA A 509 20.30 16.33 -29.90
CA ALA A 509 20.30 16.83 -31.27
C ALA A 509 21.21 18.07 -31.46
N TYR A 510 21.48 18.81 -30.38
CA TYR A 510 22.39 19.96 -30.35
C TYR A 510 22.93 20.17 -28.93
N PRO A 511 24.17 20.67 -28.78
CA PRO A 511 24.72 21.09 -27.49
C PRO A 511 23.82 22.13 -26.82
N ARG A 512 23.74 22.07 -25.49
CA ARG A 512 22.88 22.95 -24.69
C ARG A 512 23.73 23.81 -23.77
N PRO A 513 23.66 25.15 -23.84
CA PRO A 513 24.42 26.00 -22.94
C PRO A 513 23.96 25.81 -21.50
N ILE A 514 24.92 25.74 -20.58
CA ILE A 514 24.59 25.63 -19.16
C ILE A 514 24.12 26.96 -18.58
N LYS A 515 23.49 26.92 -17.40
CA LYS A 515 23.06 28.14 -16.71
C LYS A 515 24.21 29.11 -16.47
N GLY A 516 24.04 30.34 -16.93
CA GLY A 516 25.04 31.41 -16.77
C GLY A 516 26.16 31.39 -17.80
N SER A 517 26.14 30.44 -18.75
CA SER A 517 26.99 30.45 -19.93
C SER A 517 26.49 31.48 -20.95
N PRO A 518 27.38 32.25 -21.61
CA PRO A 518 28.81 32.29 -21.38
C PRO A 518 29.17 33.06 -20.09
N ILE A 519 30.20 32.58 -19.39
CA ILE A 519 30.76 33.26 -18.22
C ILE A 519 31.89 34.21 -18.64
N CYS A 520 32.04 35.33 -17.93
CA CYS A 520 33.05 36.35 -18.23
C CYS A 520 33.93 36.61 -16.99
N PRO A 521 34.96 35.77 -16.74
CA PRO A 521 35.86 35.98 -15.61
C PRO A 521 36.59 37.32 -15.72
N ARG A 522 36.80 37.99 -14.59
CA ARG A 522 37.57 39.22 -14.51
C ARG A 522 39.06 38.89 -14.63
N VAL A 523 39.71 39.44 -15.65
CA VAL A 523 41.16 39.29 -15.82
C VAL A 523 41.91 40.09 -14.76
N ARG A 524 42.81 39.41 -14.05
CA ARG A 524 43.75 40.00 -13.09
C ARG A 524 45.17 39.78 -13.58
N LEU A 525 45.91 40.88 -13.68
CA LEU A 525 47.32 40.87 -14.08
C LEU A 525 48.21 40.83 -12.83
N PRO A 526 49.36 40.15 -12.87
CA PRO A 526 50.30 40.18 -11.76
C PRO A 526 50.89 41.59 -11.60
N LEU A 527 51.25 41.95 -10.36
CA LEU A 527 51.81 43.27 -10.02
C LEU A 527 53.07 43.61 -10.83
N SER A 528 53.87 42.62 -11.18
CA SER A 528 55.06 42.78 -12.03
C SER A 528 54.72 43.32 -13.43
N THR A 529 53.52 43.06 -13.95
CA THR A 529 53.06 43.56 -15.26
C THR A 529 52.75 45.05 -15.24
N PHE A 530 52.43 45.64 -14.09
CA PHE A 530 52.22 47.09 -13.96
C PHE A 530 53.52 47.87 -13.69
N ALA A 531 54.59 47.18 -13.28
CA ALA A 531 55.89 47.78 -13.00
C ALA A 531 56.79 47.86 -14.25
N ALA A 532 56.50 47.03 -15.26
CA ALA A 532 57.07 47.09 -16.60
C ALA A 532 56.25 48.01 -17.49
#